data_AF-B2ZXB9-F1
#
_entry.id   AF-B2ZXB9-F1
#
_cell.length_a   1.000
_cell.length_b   1.000
_cell.length_c   1.000
_cell.angle_alpha   90.00
_cell.angle_beta   90.00
_cell.angle_gamma   90.00
#
_symmetry.space_group_name_H-M   'P 1'
#
loop_
_entity.id
_entity.type
_entity.pdbx_description
1 polymer ?
#
loop_
_entity_poly.entity_id
_entity_poly.type
_entity_poly.pdbx_seq_one_letter_code
_entity_poly.pdbx_strand_id
1 'polypeptide(L)'
;TMAATAFAVLHANAIPVFADIDPYTWTIDPRSIADCITPRTKAIIPVSIYGLAPDMDGIMELATRHNLFVLEDDAECFLGYYKGRVIGSIGHASSFSFQST
;
A
#
# COMPACT_ATOMS: atom_id res chain seq x y z
N THR A 1 -9.29 2.93 1.50
CA THR A 1 -8.26 3.99 1.71
C THR A 1 -8.91 5.25 2.25
N MET A 2 -8.10 6.17 2.79
CA MET A 2 -8.49 7.54 3.12
C MET A 2 -7.90 8.54 2.12
N ALA A 3 -8.43 9.78 2.07
CA ALA A 3 -7.97 10.81 1.12
C ALA A 3 -6.50 11.22 1.34
N ALA A 4 -6.02 11.15 2.58
CA ALA A 4 -4.66 11.54 2.97
C ALA A 4 -3.58 10.76 2.18
N THR A 5 -3.81 9.47 1.92
CA THR A 5 -2.89 8.61 1.15
C THR A 5 -2.62 9.18 -0.26
N ALA A 6 -3.67 9.61 -0.97
CA ALA A 6 -3.53 10.22 -2.29
C ALA A 6 -2.98 11.65 -2.22
N PHE A 7 -3.34 12.42 -1.19
CA PHE A 7 -2.82 13.78 -0.99
C PHE A 7 -1.32 13.79 -0.69
N ALA A 8 -0.79 12.78 0.00
CA ALA A 8 0.65 12.63 0.20
C ALA A 8 1.40 12.53 -1.14
N VAL A 9 0.85 11.80 -2.11
CA VAL A 9 1.40 11.70 -3.48
C VAL A 9 1.38 13.06 -4.17
N LEU A 10 0.27 13.79 -4.07
CA LEU A 10 0.15 15.13 -4.66
C LEU A 10 1.12 16.14 -4.03
N HIS A 11 1.29 16.10 -2.70
CA HIS A 11 2.25 16.96 -1.99
C HIS A 11 3.71 16.68 -2.39
N ALA A 12 4.00 15.46 -2.84
CA ALA A 12 5.30 15.10 -3.42
C ALA A 12 5.43 15.49 -4.90
N ASN A 13 4.48 16.26 -5.47
CA ASN A 13 4.39 16.61 -6.89
C ASN A 13 4.35 15.38 -7.82
N ALA A 14 3.79 14.27 -7.34
CA ALA A 14 3.56 13.06 -8.13
C ALA A 14 2.09 12.92 -8.53
N ILE A 15 1.80 11.94 -9.39
CA ILE A 15 0.44 11.66 -9.89
C ILE A 15 -0.04 10.35 -9.28
N PRO A 16 -1.13 10.35 -8.48
CA PRO A 16 -1.74 9.11 -8.01
C PRO A 16 -2.37 8.35 -9.17
N VAL A 17 -2.08 7.06 -9.27
CA VAL A 17 -2.71 6.12 -10.21
C VAL A 17 -3.38 5.05 -9.35
N PHE A 18 -4.70 4.93 -9.49
CA PHE A 18 -5.50 4.02 -8.67
C PHE A 18 -5.60 2.65 -9.34
N ALA A 19 -5.21 1.62 -8.60
CA ALA A 19 -5.54 0.23 -8.91
C ALA A 19 -6.78 -0.19 -8.10
N ASP A 20 -7.46 -1.23 -8.57
CA ASP A 20 -8.67 -1.76 -7.97
C ASP A 20 -8.38 -2.64 -6.74
N ILE A 21 -9.42 -2.87 -5.96
CA ILE A 21 -9.39 -3.66 -4.73
C ILE A 21 -9.94 -5.07 -4.96
N ASP A 22 -9.55 -6.00 -4.10
CA ASP A 22 -10.30 -7.26 -3.96
C ASP A 22 -11.65 -6.96 -3.27
N PRO A 23 -12.79 -7.41 -3.82
CA PRO A 23 -14.12 -7.07 -3.31
C PRO A 23 -14.47 -7.73 -1.97
N TYR A 24 -13.72 -8.74 -1.54
CA TYR A 24 -13.93 -9.48 -0.28
C TYR A 24 -13.03 -8.98 0.85
N THR A 25 -11.81 -8.54 0.55
CA THR A 25 -10.89 -8.01 1.56
C THR A 25 -10.87 -6.49 1.62
N TRP A 26 -11.31 -5.83 0.54
CA TRP A 26 -11.24 -4.38 0.31
C TRP A 26 -9.83 -3.79 0.29
N THR A 27 -8.82 -4.67 0.27
CA THR A 27 -7.42 -4.30 0.11
C THR A 27 -7.04 -4.33 -1.37
N ILE A 28 -6.01 -3.58 -1.74
CA ILE A 28 -5.57 -3.44 -3.13
C ILE A 28 -5.13 -4.79 -3.74
N ASP A 29 -5.58 -5.11 -4.97
CA ASP A 29 -5.23 -6.37 -5.65
C ASP A 29 -3.87 -6.24 -6.39
N PRO A 30 -2.86 -7.08 -6.08
CA PRO A 30 -1.59 -7.10 -6.80
C PRO A 30 -1.72 -7.20 -8.33
N ARG A 31 -2.75 -7.89 -8.83
CA ARG A 31 -3.00 -8.02 -10.28
C ARG A 31 -3.43 -6.70 -10.89
N SER A 32 -4.34 -5.99 -10.22
CA SER A 32 -4.78 -4.66 -10.67
C SER A 32 -3.65 -3.63 -10.60
N ILE A 33 -2.74 -3.75 -9.62
CA ILE A 33 -1.53 -2.92 -9.57
C ILE A 33 -0.68 -3.15 -10.82
N ALA A 34 -0.48 -4.41 -11.23
CA ALA A 34 0.33 -4.74 -12.40
C ALA A 34 -0.18 -4.05 -13.68
N ASP A 35 -1.51 -3.98 -13.87
CA ASP A 35 -2.15 -3.33 -15.02
C ASP A 35 -1.95 -1.79 -15.01
N CYS A 36 -1.67 -1.20 -13.86
CA CYS A 36 -1.45 0.24 -13.68
C CYS A 36 0.02 0.66 -13.79
N ILE A 37 0.97 -0.27 -13.85
CA ILE A 37 2.40 0.06 -13.89
C ILE A 37 2.77 0.66 -15.25
N THR A 38 3.51 1.77 -15.20
CA THR A 38 4.08 2.45 -16.37
C THR A 38 5.56 2.75 -16.14
N PRO A 39 6.32 3.18 -17.18
CA PRO A 39 7.70 3.65 -16.98
C PRO A 39 7.84 4.84 -16.00
N ARG A 40 6.74 5.56 -15.71
CA ARG A 40 6.71 6.66 -14.75
C ARG A 40 6.41 6.21 -13.32
N THR A 41 5.95 4.99 -13.10
CA THR A 41 5.66 4.47 -11.75
C THR A 41 6.94 4.41 -10.92
N LYS A 42 6.87 4.86 -9.67
CA LYS A 42 8.02 4.90 -8.74
C LYS A 42 7.77 4.19 -7.41
N ALA A 43 6.52 4.13 -6.98
CA ALA A 43 6.15 3.51 -5.73
C ALA A 43 4.75 2.90 -5.81
N ILE A 44 4.50 1.93 -4.94
CA ILE A 44 3.20 1.36 -4.62
C ILE A 44 2.91 1.75 -3.15
N ILE A 45 1.69 2.20 -2.88
CA ILE A 45 1.24 2.54 -1.52
C ILE A 45 0.08 1.61 -1.15
N PRO A 46 0.35 0.40 -0.65
CA PRO A 46 -0.69 -0.47 -0.13
C PRO A 46 -1.25 0.09 1.18
N VAL A 47 -2.57 -0.07 1.38
CA VAL A 47 -3.26 0.39 2.58
C VAL A 47 -3.82 -0.80 3.33
N SER A 48 -3.43 -0.95 4.60
CA SER A 48 -3.96 -1.98 5.49
C SER A 48 -5.29 -1.52 6.09
N ILE A 49 -6.34 -1.50 5.27
CA ILE A 49 -7.65 -0.95 5.62
C ILE A 49 -8.35 -1.81 6.68
N TYR A 50 -9.02 -1.19 7.65
CA TYR A 50 -9.77 -1.86 8.72
C TYR A 50 -9.00 -2.94 9.49
N GLY A 51 -7.69 -2.76 9.63
CA GLY A 51 -6.86 -3.72 10.35
C GLY A 51 -6.48 -4.96 9.54
N LEU A 52 -6.75 -5.00 8.23
CA LEU A 52 -6.39 -6.11 7.35
C LEU A 52 -5.26 -5.72 6.38
N ALA A 53 -4.13 -6.41 6.47
CA ALA A 53 -3.03 -6.23 5.55
C ALA A 53 -3.37 -6.77 4.13
N PRO A 54 -2.95 -6.09 3.05
CA PRO A 54 -3.06 -6.62 1.68
C PRO A 54 -2.13 -7.82 1.46
N ASP A 55 -2.19 -8.41 0.26
CA ASP A 55 -1.24 -9.44 -0.14
C ASP A 55 0.18 -8.87 -0.35
N MET A 56 0.90 -8.73 0.77
CA MET A 56 2.22 -8.11 0.78
C MET A 56 3.27 -8.93 0.03
N ASP A 57 3.17 -10.26 -0.01
CA ASP A 57 4.10 -11.09 -0.80
C ASP A 57 3.95 -10.77 -2.30
N GLY A 58 2.72 -10.74 -2.82
CA GLY A 58 2.45 -10.40 -4.22
C GLY A 58 2.87 -8.96 -4.56
N ILE A 59 2.60 -8.00 -3.67
CA ILE A 59 3.02 -6.60 -3.85
C ILE A 59 4.54 -6.47 -3.87
N MET A 60 5.24 -7.11 -2.93
CA MET A 60 6.70 -7.04 -2.85
C MET A 60 7.38 -7.75 -4.02
N GLU A 61 6.81 -8.85 -4.51
CA GLU A 61 7.29 -9.50 -5.74
C GLU A 61 7.19 -8.55 -6.94
N LEU A 62 6.03 -7.93 -7.13
CA LEU A 62 5.80 -6.96 -8.22
C LEU A 62 6.73 -5.75 -8.09
N ALA A 63 6.88 -5.21 -6.88
CA ALA A 63 7.78 -4.10 -6.61
C ALA A 63 9.23 -4.44 -6.93
N THR A 64 9.70 -5.62 -6.53
CA THR A 64 11.07 -6.10 -6.82
C THR A 64 11.29 -6.24 -8.32
N ARG A 65 10.33 -6.86 -9.03
CA ARG A 65 10.40 -7.07 -10.48
C ARG A 65 10.50 -5.76 -11.27
N HIS A 66 9.79 -4.73 -10.82
CA HIS A 66 9.73 -3.43 -11.50
C HIS A 66 10.62 -2.35 -10.88
N ASN A 67 11.45 -2.70 -9.88
CA ASN A 67 12.29 -1.78 -9.12
C ASN A 67 11.49 -0.58 -8.56
N LEU A 68 10.36 -0.88 -7.92
CA LEU A 68 9.46 0.10 -7.30
C LEU A 68 9.64 0.12 -5.79
N PHE A 69 9.46 1.29 -5.19
CA PHE A 69 9.38 1.44 -3.74
C PHE A 69 8.01 0.97 -3.23
N VAL A 70 7.94 0.53 -1.98
CA VAL A 70 6.68 0.16 -1.30
C VAL A 70 6.61 0.94 -0.01
N LEU A 71 5.62 1.83 0.10
CA LEU A 71 5.33 2.60 1.31
C LEU A 71 4.03 2.07 1.90
N GLU A 72 4.10 1.36 3.02
CA GLU A 72 2.92 0.84 3.70
C GLU A 72 2.14 1.99 4.36
N ASP A 73 0.85 2.10 4.08
CA ASP A 73 -0.07 2.94 4.85
C ASP A 73 -0.86 2.04 5.82
N ASP A 74 -0.38 2.01 7.06
CA ASP A 74 -0.90 1.17 8.14
C ASP A 74 -1.66 2.00 9.18
N ALA A 75 -2.22 3.14 8.77
CA ALA A 75 -2.96 4.05 9.64
C ALA A 75 -4.06 3.36 10.45
N GLU A 76 -4.70 2.33 9.89
CA GLU A 76 -5.81 1.60 10.50
C GLU A 76 -5.42 0.20 11.02
N CYS A 77 -4.14 -0.16 11.02
CA CYS A 77 -3.71 -1.52 11.29
C CYS A 77 -2.61 -1.60 12.36
N PHE A 78 -2.44 -0.57 13.19
CA PHE A 78 -1.44 -0.56 14.27
C PHE A 78 -1.40 -1.89 15.08
N LEU A 79 -0.21 -2.48 15.23
CA LEU A 79 0.06 -3.81 15.83
C LEU A 79 -0.49 -5.03 15.05
N GLY A 80 -0.93 -4.84 13.81
CA GLY A 80 -1.36 -5.91 12.91
C GLY A 80 -0.20 -6.77 12.42
N TYR A 81 -0.55 -7.92 11.83
CA TYR A 81 0.41 -8.89 11.30
C TYR A 81 0.01 -9.37 9.91
N TYR A 82 1.01 -9.57 9.05
CA TYR A 82 0.92 -10.34 7.82
C TYR A 82 1.83 -11.56 7.93
N LYS A 83 1.25 -12.77 7.92
CA LYS A 83 1.98 -14.06 7.99
C LYS A 83 3.06 -14.10 9.09
N GLY A 84 2.72 -13.59 10.29
CA GLY A 84 3.62 -13.57 11.45
C GLY A 84 4.64 -12.43 11.46
N ARG A 85 4.67 -11.58 10.43
CA ARG A 85 5.48 -10.34 10.38
C ARG A 85 4.61 -9.17 10.81
N VAL A 86 5.14 -8.29 11.65
CA VAL A 86 4.47 -7.05 12.01
C VAL A 86 4.32 -6.21 10.73
N ILE A 87 3.14 -5.67 10.48
CA ILE A 87 2.95 -4.77 9.33
C ILE A 87 3.80 -3.50 9.48
N GLY A 88 4.06 -2.82 8.38
CA GLY A 88 4.93 -1.65 8.39
C GLY A 88 6.43 -2.00 8.51
N SER A 89 6.75 -3.30 8.56
CA SER A 89 8.11 -3.84 8.51
C SER A 89 8.39 -4.65 7.23
N ILE A 90 7.49 -4.56 6.24
CA ILE A 90 7.50 -5.42 5.05
C ILE A 90 7.94 -4.66 3.82
N GLY A 91 7.35 -3.49 3.61
CA GLY A 91 7.76 -2.51 2.62
C GLY A 91 9.05 -1.80 3.02
N HIS A 92 9.39 -0.78 2.24
CA HIS A 92 10.62 -0.03 2.41
C HIS A 92 10.49 1.10 3.43
N ALA A 93 9.26 1.58 3.66
CA ALA A 93 8.89 2.52 4.71
C ALA A 93 7.41 2.32 5.05
N SER A 94 6.96 2.86 6.18
CA SER A 94 5.59 2.75 6.64
C SER A 94 5.10 4.01 7.34
N SER A 95 3.77 4.18 7.38
CA SER A 95 3.07 5.24 8.10
C SER A 95 2.02 4.66 9.02
N PHE A 96 1.84 5.27 10.19
CA PHE A 96 0.82 4.91 11.16
C PHE A 96 0.07 6.17 11.61
N SER A 97 -1.18 5.99 12.02
CA SER A 97 -2.00 7.04 12.62
C SER A 97 -2.26 6.72 14.09
N PHE A 98 -2.16 7.74 14.94
CA PHE A 98 -2.53 7.68 16.35
C PHE A 98 -3.74 8.57 16.64
N GLN A 99 -4.54 8.87 15.61
CA GLN A 99 -5.78 9.60 15.81
C GLN A 99 -6.64 8.88 16.84
N SER A 100 -7.11 9.60 17.87
CA SER A 100 -8.10 9.04 18.79
C SER A 100 -9.44 8.93 18.05
N THR A 101 -10.08 7.78 18.21
CA THR A 101 -11.53 7.61 17.94
C THR A 101 -12.35 8.47 18.88
#